data_AF-A0AA92ET92-F1
#
_entry.id   AF-A0AA92ET92-F1
#
_cell.length_a   1.000
_cell.length_b   1.000
_cell.length_c   1.000
_cell.angle_alpha   90.00
_cell.angle_beta   90.00
_cell.angle_gamma   90.00
#
_symmetry.space_group_name_H-M   'P 1'
#
loop_
_entity.id
_entity.type
_entity.pdbx_description
1 polymer ?
#
loop_
_entity_poly.entity_id
_entity_poly.type
_entity_poly.pdbx_seq_one_letter_code
_entity_poly.pdbx_strand_id
1 'polypeptide(L)'
;MKFSLGAIQYFWPKQVVENFYQQAADSSVDIVYLGETVCSKRRELKFDDYMAIAHMLREAGKQVCLSTMTLLEAPSELRELRKYCDNGEFLVEANDVGAIPYLQEHKVPFVAGAAINCYNQHTLRKLMSLGMSRWVMPVELSREWLAKLLQQPMVHDVRDCFEVEIFALGHMPLAWSGRCFTARSENRPKDQCELVCINYPEGRPVSSQEGQQVFVLNGIQTQSGSRYNLVNQLPNMDGLVDVVRLSPQLVGTFDWLEKFRANVAGGAPQKLDKNDSNGYWLALAGLVQQLD
;
A
#
# COMPACT_ATOMS: atom_id res chain seq x y z
N MET A 1 6.33 -16.81 -4.47
CA MET A 1 5.80 -15.43 -4.42
C MET A 1 4.38 -15.45 -3.87
N LYS A 2 4.06 -14.56 -2.94
CA LYS A 2 2.71 -14.35 -2.37
C LYS A 2 2.06 -13.11 -2.99
N PHE A 3 0.74 -13.01 -2.85
CA PHE A 3 -0.04 -11.82 -3.23
C PHE A 3 -0.69 -11.19 -2.01
N SER A 4 -0.63 -9.86 -1.95
CA SER A 4 -1.27 -9.07 -0.90
C SER A 4 -2.28 -8.07 -1.46
N LEU A 5 -3.33 -7.81 -0.70
CA LEU A 5 -4.19 -6.64 -0.88
C LEU A 5 -3.77 -5.57 0.12
N GLY A 6 -3.34 -4.41 -0.38
CA GLY A 6 -3.04 -3.24 0.46
C GLY A 6 -4.27 -2.75 1.22
N ALA A 7 -4.07 -1.85 2.19
CA ALA A 7 -5.19 -1.19 2.85
C ALA A 7 -5.98 -0.35 1.84
N ILE A 8 -7.31 -0.32 1.97
CA ILE A 8 -8.18 0.49 1.12
C ILE A 8 -7.77 1.96 1.25
N GLN A 9 -7.35 2.58 0.15
CA GLN A 9 -6.87 3.97 0.16
C GLN A 9 -8.03 4.98 0.16
N TYR A 10 -9.14 4.67 -0.52
CA TYR A 10 -10.25 5.58 -0.74
C TYR A 10 -11.29 5.51 0.37
N PHE A 11 -12.11 6.56 0.50
CA PHE A 11 -13.14 6.60 1.54
C PHE A 11 -14.43 5.95 1.04
N TRP A 12 -14.61 4.66 1.37
CA TRP A 12 -15.80 3.89 1.00
C TRP A 12 -16.79 3.79 2.18
N PRO A 13 -18.11 3.71 1.90
CA PRO A 13 -19.10 3.41 2.93
C PRO A 13 -18.84 2.08 3.62
N LYS A 14 -19.16 1.96 4.92
CA LYS A 14 -18.93 0.76 5.73
C LYS A 14 -19.35 -0.55 5.06
N GLN A 15 -20.58 -0.61 4.53
CA GLN A 15 -21.09 -1.83 3.88
C GLN A 15 -20.26 -2.25 2.66
N VAL A 16 -19.72 -1.29 1.91
CA VAL A 16 -18.86 -1.58 0.74
C VAL A 16 -17.54 -2.18 1.21
N VAL A 17 -16.97 -1.64 2.29
CA VAL A 17 -15.74 -2.15 2.91
C VAL A 17 -15.93 -3.58 3.44
N GLU A 18 -17.03 -3.83 4.16
CA GLU A 18 -17.36 -5.17 4.68
C GLU A 18 -17.54 -6.19 3.54
N ASN A 19 -18.28 -5.82 2.49
CA ASN A 19 -18.48 -6.68 1.33
C ASN A 19 -17.18 -6.96 0.57
N PHE A 20 -16.28 -5.97 0.49
CA PHE A 20 -14.97 -6.15 -0.12
C PHE A 20 -14.11 -7.16 0.67
N TYR A 21 -14.06 -7.03 2.00
CA TYR A 21 -13.27 -7.95 2.81
C TYR A 21 -13.88 -9.35 2.92
N GLN A 22 -15.21 -9.48 2.83
CA GLN A 22 -15.84 -10.80 2.68
C GLN A 22 -15.38 -11.49 1.39
N GLN A 23 -15.36 -10.77 0.27
CA GLN A 23 -14.80 -11.31 -0.98
C GLN A 23 -13.31 -11.62 -0.85
N ALA A 24 -12.55 -10.81 -0.09
CA ALA A 24 -11.13 -11.09 0.16
C ALA A 24 -10.92 -12.39 0.93
N ALA A 25 -11.80 -12.71 1.89
CA ALA A 25 -11.80 -13.96 2.63
C ALA A 25 -11.97 -15.18 1.69
N ASP A 26 -12.90 -15.07 0.73
CA ASP A 26 -13.21 -16.14 -0.22
C ASP A 26 -12.24 -16.20 -1.42
N SER A 27 -11.40 -15.16 -1.58
CA SER A 27 -10.46 -15.06 -2.71
C SER A 27 -9.20 -15.91 -2.55
N SER A 28 -8.35 -15.93 -3.57
CA SER A 28 -7.04 -16.58 -3.53
C SER A 28 -5.94 -15.74 -2.89
N VAL A 29 -6.23 -14.56 -2.30
CA VAL A 29 -5.19 -13.69 -1.72
C VAL A 29 -4.52 -14.38 -0.52
N ASP A 30 -3.22 -14.14 -0.32
CA ASP A 30 -2.46 -14.67 0.82
C ASP A 30 -2.48 -13.70 2.02
N ILE A 31 -2.35 -12.39 1.75
CA ILE A 31 -2.14 -11.36 2.76
C ILE A 31 -3.15 -10.21 2.58
N VAL A 32 -3.73 -9.71 3.67
CA VAL A 32 -4.65 -8.57 3.64
C VAL A 32 -4.23 -7.51 4.65
N TYR A 33 -4.06 -6.28 4.17
CA TYR A 33 -3.77 -5.11 4.97
C TYR A 33 -5.08 -4.39 5.34
N LEU A 34 -5.25 -4.04 6.62
CA LEU A 34 -6.45 -3.44 7.18
C LEU A 34 -6.13 -2.15 7.94
N GLY A 35 -6.94 -1.12 7.74
CA GLY A 35 -6.81 0.13 8.49
C GLY A 35 -6.96 1.34 7.59
N GLU A 36 -6.99 2.52 8.22
CA GLU A 36 -7.03 3.81 7.52
C GLU A 36 -5.63 4.41 7.47
N THR A 37 -5.05 4.50 6.27
CA THR A 37 -3.67 4.99 6.08
C THR A 37 -3.60 6.47 5.68
N VAL A 38 -4.73 7.10 5.33
CA VAL A 38 -4.77 8.42 4.69
C VAL A 38 -5.25 9.51 5.65
N CYS A 39 -6.39 9.35 6.32
CA CYS A 39 -6.97 10.44 7.12
C CYS A 39 -7.76 9.96 8.34
N SER A 40 -7.35 10.42 9.53
CA SER A 40 -7.99 10.11 10.84
C SER A 40 -9.45 10.55 11.00
N LYS A 41 -9.98 11.38 10.08
CA LYS A 41 -11.39 11.80 10.07
C LYS A 41 -12.31 10.77 9.43
N ARG A 42 -11.78 9.85 8.61
CA ARG A 42 -12.54 8.79 7.92
C ARG A 42 -12.86 7.67 8.91
N ARG A 43 -14.03 7.74 9.53
CA ARG A 43 -14.43 6.86 10.64
C ARG A 43 -15.66 6.01 10.35
N GLU A 44 -15.85 5.61 9.09
CA GLU A 44 -16.87 4.60 8.71
C GLU A 44 -16.63 3.28 9.44
N LEU A 45 -15.35 2.89 9.57
CA LEU A 45 -14.90 1.79 10.42
C LEU A 45 -14.07 2.34 11.58
N LYS A 46 -14.26 1.75 12.75
CA LYS A 46 -13.42 1.96 13.93
C LYS A 46 -12.47 0.77 14.11
N PHE A 47 -11.54 0.90 15.05
CA PHE A 47 -10.61 -0.18 15.39
C PHE A 47 -11.30 -1.53 15.62
N ASP A 48 -12.39 -1.56 16.39
CA ASP A 48 -13.06 -2.82 16.73
C ASP A 48 -13.74 -3.45 15.50
N ASP A 49 -14.20 -2.64 14.54
CA ASP A 49 -14.70 -3.13 13.23
C ASP A 49 -13.56 -3.77 12.43
N TYR A 50 -12.39 -3.13 12.37
CA TYR A 50 -11.21 -3.70 11.71
C TYR A 50 -10.74 -4.99 12.37
N MET A 51 -10.80 -5.09 13.71
CA MET A 51 -10.46 -6.32 14.43
C MET A 51 -11.43 -7.45 14.11
N ALA A 52 -12.73 -7.18 14.03
CA ALA A 52 -13.71 -8.18 13.61
C ALA A 52 -13.41 -8.71 12.20
N ILE A 53 -13.09 -7.82 11.26
CA ILE A 53 -12.67 -8.18 9.90
C ILE A 53 -11.35 -8.98 9.93
N ALA A 54 -10.39 -8.59 10.76
CA ALA A 54 -9.11 -9.27 10.92
C ALA A 54 -9.29 -10.71 11.40
N HIS A 55 -10.15 -10.95 12.38
CA HIS A 55 -10.45 -12.30 12.85
C HIS A 55 -11.12 -13.15 11.78
N MET A 56 -12.11 -12.59 11.08
CA MET A 56 -12.78 -13.27 9.97
C MET A 56 -11.79 -13.67 8.86
N LEU A 57 -10.90 -12.76 8.45
CA LEU A 57 -9.88 -13.04 7.44
C LEU A 57 -8.88 -14.09 7.91
N ARG A 58 -8.48 -14.05 9.19
CA ARG A 58 -7.62 -15.09 9.78
C ARG A 58 -8.30 -16.45 9.77
N GLU A 59 -9.59 -16.53 10.12
CA GLU A 59 -10.39 -17.76 10.08
C GLU A 59 -10.51 -18.31 8.65
N ALA A 60 -10.56 -17.43 7.65
CA ALA A 60 -10.48 -17.78 6.23
C ALA A 60 -9.05 -18.12 5.74
N GLY A 61 -8.07 -18.17 6.64
CA GLY A 61 -6.69 -18.57 6.34
C GLY A 61 -5.80 -17.45 5.77
N LYS A 62 -6.20 -16.19 5.88
CA LYS A 62 -5.40 -15.04 5.39
C LYS A 62 -4.42 -14.58 6.45
N GLN A 63 -3.22 -14.16 6.03
CA GLN A 63 -2.33 -13.39 6.90
C GLN A 63 -2.84 -11.95 6.97
N VAL A 64 -3.17 -11.48 8.16
CA VAL A 64 -3.64 -10.10 8.36
C VAL A 64 -2.53 -9.20 8.88
N CYS A 65 -2.47 -7.99 8.33
CA CYS A 65 -1.59 -6.92 8.80
C CYS A 65 -2.39 -5.64 9.03
N LEU A 66 -2.27 -5.03 10.19
CA LEU A 66 -2.94 -3.77 10.53
C LEU A 66 -2.05 -2.59 10.10
N SER A 67 -2.53 -1.79 9.15
CA SER A 67 -1.83 -0.61 8.63
C SER A 67 -2.09 0.63 9.46
N THR A 68 -1.03 1.27 9.92
CA THR A 68 -1.12 2.55 10.64
C THR A 68 -1.24 3.72 9.66
N MET A 69 -1.71 4.87 10.15
CA MET A 69 -1.71 6.12 9.37
C MET A 69 -0.30 6.54 8.95
N THR A 70 -0.21 7.17 7.77
CA THR A 70 1.05 7.69 7.22
C THR A 70 1.44 9.07 7.77
N LEU A 71 0.47 9.92 8.12
CA LEU A 71 0.73 11.27 8.62
C LEU A 71 -0.02 11.50 9.93
N LEU A 72 0.74 11.74 11.00
CA LEU A 72 0.24 11.98 12.35
C LEU A 72 0.45 13.46 12.72
N GLU A 73 -0.63 14.20 12.92
CA GLU A 73 -0.65 15.63 13.24
C GLU A 73 -1.19 15.92 14.65
N ALA A 74 -1.92 14.98 15.27
CA ALA A 74 -2.65 15.21 16.52
C ALA A 74 -2.40 14.15 17.61
N PRO A 75 -2.46 14.53 18.91
CA PRO A 75 -2.31 13.57 20.02
C PRO A 75 -3.35 12.43 20.02
N SER A 76 -4.54 12.65 19.45
CA SER A 76 -5.55 11.60 19.28
C SER A 76 -5.10 10.50 18.33
N GLU A 77 -4.36 10.87 17.29
CA GLU A 77 -3.86 9.94 16.27
C GLU A 77 -2.71 9.11 16.84
N LEU A 78 -1.88 9.68 17.72
CA LEU A 78 -0.89 8.92 18.50
C LEU A 78 -1.53 7.91 19.47
N ARG A 79 -2.70 8.21 20.03
CA ARG A 79 -3.45 7.23 20.86
C ARG A 79 -3.99 6.09 20.00
N GLU A 80 -4.51 6.41 18.82
CA GLU A 80 -4.99 5.42 17.86
C GLU A 80 -3.85 4.53 17.38
N LEU A 81 -2.69 5.12 17.02
CA LEU A 81 -1.48 4.38 16.68
C LEU A 81 -1.08 3.37 17.76
N ARG A 82 -1.02 3.79 19.03
CA ARG A 82 -0.72 2.88 20.15
C ARG A 82 -1.69 1.71 20.21
N LYS A 83 -3.00 1.96 20.05
CA LYS A 83 -4.01 0.89 20.02
C LYS A 83 -3.73 -0.15 18.92
N TYR A 84 -3.26 0.28 17.75
CA TYR A 84 -2.84 -0.63 16.68
C TYR A 84 -1.57 -1.41 17.03
N CYS A 85 -0.57 -0.78 17.65
CA CYS A 85 0.65 -1.47 18.08
C CYS A 85 0.39 -2.47 19.22
N ASP A 86 -0.54 -2.15 20.11
CA ASP A 86 -0.87 -2.95 21.30
C ASP A 86 -1.94 -4.03 21.01
N ASN A 87 -2.19 -4.35 19.74
CA ASN A 87 -3.27 -5.26 19.34
C ASN A 87 -3.04 -6.74 19.76
N GLY A 88 -1.79 -7.15 20.00
CA GLY A 88 -1.43 -8.44 20.58
C GLY A 88 -1.57 -9.68 19.68
N GLU A 89 -2.10 -9.56 18.47
CA GLU A 89 -2.47 -10.72 17.63
C GLU A 89 -2.00 -10.66 16.18
N PHE A 90 -1.98 -9.47 15.58
CA PHE A 90 -1.75 -9.25 14.16
C PHE A 90 -0.48 -8.43 13.92
N LEU A 91 0.16 -8.67 12.77
CA LEU A 91 1.29 -7.85 12.30
C LEU A 91 0.86 -6.41 12.12
N VAL A 92 1.78 -5.47 12.28
CA VAL A 92 1.52 -4.04 12.07
C VAL A 92 2.37 -3.54 10.91
N GLU A 93 1.76 -2.80 9.98
CA GLU A 93 2.46 -2.03 8.97
C GLU A 93 2.67 -0.61 9.48
N ALA A 94 3.93 -0.29 9.79
CA ALA A 94 4.35 1.04 10.16
C ALA A 94 4.45 1.91 8.91
N ASN A 95 3.54 2.87 8.79
CA ASN A 95 3.57 3.90 7.74
C ASN A 95 4.12 5.26 8.23
N ASP A 96 4.37 5.39 9.53
CA ASP A 96 5.08 6.52 10.15
C ASP A 96 6.15 5.98 11.11
N VAL A 97 7.33 6.60 11.13
CA VAL A 97 8.47 6.15 11.96
C VAL A 97 8.15 6.18 13.46
N GLY A 98 7.19 6.99 13.89
CA GLY A 98 6.69 7.06 15.25
C GLY A 98 6.03 5.77 15.74
N ALA A 99 5.62 4.85 14.85
CA ALA A 99 5.13 3.52 15.21
C ALA A 99 6.24 2.60 15.75
N ILE A 100 7.46 2.76 15.23
CA ILE A 100 8.56 1.79 15.40
C ILE A 100 8.99 1.66 16.87
N PRO A 101 9.16 2.72 17.67
CA PRO A 101 9.51 2.59 19.09
C PRO A 101 8.49 1.76 19.88
N TYR A 102 7.19 1.93 19.63
CA TYR A 102 6.14 1.16 20.31
C TYR A 102 6.19 -0.31 19.93
N LEU A 103 6.38 -0.61 18.64
CA LEU A 103 6.49 -1.98 18.14
C LEU A 103 7.74 -2.68 18.68
N GLN A 104 8.86 -1.94 18.77
CA GLN A 104 10.10 -2.44 19.34
C GLN A 104 9.97 -2.74 20.85
N GLU A 105 9.37 -1.82 21.61
CA GLU A 105 9.13 -1.99 23.06
C GLU A 105 8.31 -3.26 23.35
N HIS A 106 7.29 -3.52 22.53
CA HIS A 106 6.42 -4.69 22.65
C HIS A 106 6.94 -5.93 21.92
N LYS A 107 8.13 -5.84 21.28
CA LYS A 107 8.76 -6.91 20.48
C LYS A 107 7.82 -7.49 19.40
N VAL A 108 6.98 -6.64 18.81
CA VAL A 108 6.06 -7.01 17.73
C VAL A 108 6.82 -6.86 16.40
N PRO A 109 7.02 -7.95 15.63
CA PRO A 109 7.56 -7.84 14.28
C PRO A 109 6.66 -6.97 13.41
N PHE A 110 7.25 -6.12 12.57
CA PHE A 110 6.48 -5.16 11.78
C PHE A 110 6.84 -5.17 10.30
N VAL A 111 5.91 -4.67 9.49
CA VAL A 111 6.13 -4.34 8.08
C VAL A 111 6.51 -2.86 7.98
N ALA A 112 7.66 -2.54 7.40
CA ALA A 112 7.99 -1.16 7.05
C ALA A 112 7.26 -0.79 5.75
N GLY A 113 6.20 0.00 5.85
CA GLY A 113 5.42 0.46 4.71
C GLY A 113 6.23 1.37 3.79
N ALA A 114 5.76 1.54 2.55
CA ALA A 114 6.47 2.32 1.54
C ALA A 114 6.71 3.78 1.96
N ALA A 115 5.84 4.32 2.82
CA ALA A 115 5.93 5.69 3.34
C ALA A 115 7.12 5.93 4.31
N ILE A 116 7.75 4.87 4.83
CA ILE A 116 8.95 4.99 5.68
C ILE A 116 10.20 5.41 4.86
N ASN A 117 10.12 5.41 3.52
CA ASN A 117 11.14 6.01 2.64
C ASN A 117 12.54 5.39 2.83
N CYS A 118 12.63 4.07 2.73
CA CYS A 118 13.91 3.34 2.83
C CYS A 118 14.60 3.23 1.46
N TYR A 119 15.63 4.07 1.25
CA TYR A 119 16.36 4.20 -0.03
C TYR A 119 17.82 3.75 -0.01
N ASN A 120 18.25 3.01 1.01
CA ASN A 120 19.63 2.51 1.07
C ASN A 120 19.76 1.34 2.05
N GLN A 121 20.85 0.60 1.88
CA GLN A 121 21.19 -0.59 2.67
C GLN A 121 21.35 -0.29 4.17
N HIS A 122 21.84 0.91 4.53
CA HIS A 122 22.04 1.29 5.93
C HIS A 122 20.71 1.45 6.67
N THR A 123 19.74 2.10 6.02
CA THR A 123 18.40 2.30 6.55
C THR A 123 17.67 0.98 6.66
N LEU A 124 17.76 0.14 5.63
CA LEU A 124 17.15 -1.19 5.63
C LEU A 124 17.67 -2.03 6.82
N ARG A 125 19.00 -2.03 7.04
CA ARG A 125 19.62 -2.76 8.15
C ARG A 125 19.27 -2.17 9.51
N LYS A 126 19.13 -0.85 9.59
CA LYS A 126 18.61 -0.22 10.80
C LYS A 126 17.18 -0.69 11.10
N LEU A 127 16.28 -0.69 10.12
CA LEU A 127 14.90 -1.16 10.30
C LEU A 127 14.85 -2.63 10.72
N MET A 128 15.68 -3.50 10.12
CA MET A 128 15.81 -4.90 10.56
C MET A 128 16.22 -5.01 12.03
N SER A 129 17.23 -4.22 12.46
CA SER A 129 17.66 -4.20 13.87
C SER A 129 16.59 -3.71 14.85
N LEU A 130 15.56 -3.02 14.34
CA LEU A 130 14.42 -2.54 15.12
C LEU A 130 13.25 -3.54 15.15
N GLY A 131 13.34 -4.67 14.42
CA GLY A 131 12.29 -5.70 14.39
C GLY A 131 11.48 -5.76 13.10
N MET A 132 11.91 -5.09 12.03
CA MET A 132 11.26 -5.19 10.72
C MET A 132 11.38 -6.62 10.17
N SER A 133 10.25 -7.17 9.74
CA SER A 133 10.12 -8.51 9.14
C SER A 133 9.82 -8.47 7.64
N ARG A 134 9.25 -7.37 7.15
CA ARG A 134 8.95 -7.14 5.74
C ARG A 134 9.19 -5.68 5.39
N TRP A 135 9.79 -5.44 4.22
CA TRP A 135 10.00 -4.12 3.67
C TRP A 135 9.20 -3.94 2.40
N VAL A 136 8.36 -2.90 2.37
CA VAL A 136 7.65 -2.48 1.17
C VAL A 136 8.53 -1.47 0.43
N MET A 137 8.99 -1.84 -0.76
CA MET A 137 9.86 -0.99 -1.56
C MET A 137 9.13 0.30 -1.99
N PRO A 138 9.79 1.47 -1.90
CA PRO A 138 9.26 2.71 -2.47
C PRO A 138 8.93 2.55 -3.96
N VAL A 139 7.81 3.15 -4.37
CA VAL A 139 7.13 2.89 -5.67
C VAL A 139 7.90 3.40 -6.88
N GLU A 140 8.80 4.36 -6.68
CA GLU A 140 9.63 5.00 -7.70
C GLU A 140 10.94 4.26 -7.99
N LEU A 141 11.25 3.19 -7.24
CA LEU A 141 12.50 2.44 -7.39
C LEU A 141 12.36 1.32 -8.43
N SER A 142 13.42 1.12 -9.20
CA SER A 142 13.45 0.14 -10.29
C SER A 142 13.85 -1.26 -9.83
N ARG A 143 13.55 -2.27 -10.67
CA ARG A 143 14.06 -3.64 -10.50
C ARG A 143 15.58 -3.67 -10.39
N GLU A 144 16.26 -2.91 -11.26
CA GLU A 144 17.72 -2.86 -11.28
C GLU A 144 18.27 -2.28 -9.98
N TRP A 145 17.63 -1.22 -9.47
CA TRP A 145 18.00 -0.63 -8.19
C TRP A 145 17.81 -1.62 -7.04
N LEU A 146 16.68 -2.33 -7.00
CA LEU A 146 16.41 -3.38 -6.01
C LEU A 146 17.48 -4.49 -6.06
N ALA A 147 17.78 -5.01 -7.26
CA ALA A 147 18.79 -6.04 -7.42
C ALA A 147 20.17 -5.58 -6.91
N LYS A 148 20.59 -4.35 -7.22
CA LYS A 148 21.84 -3.75 -6.72
C LYS A 148 21.85 -3.57 -5.21
N LEU A 149 20.71 -3.19 -4.61
CA LEU A 149 20.57 -3.05 -3.16
C LEU A 149 20.73 -4.40 -2.46
N LEU A 150 20.03 -5.44 -2.93
CA LEU A 150 20.05 -6.77 -2.32
C LEU A 150 21.41 -7.46 -2.44
N GLN A 151 22.22 -7.09 -3.44
CA GLN A 151 23.60 -7.55 -3.61
C GLN A 151 24.61 -6.79 -2.75
N GLN A 152 24.23 -5.70 -2.08
CA GLN A 152 25.16 -5.01 -1.19
C GLN A 152 25.59 -5.94 -0.06
N PRO A 153 26.88 -6.02 0.31
CA PRO A 153 27.36 -6.92 1.36
C PRO A 153 26.58 -6.81 2.68
N MET A 154 26.12 -5.59 3.01
CA MET A 154 25.36 -5.35 4.24
C MET A 154 23.98 -6.00 4.25
N VAL A 155 23.41 -6.32 3.09
CA VAL A 155 22.06 -6.89 2.91
C VAL A 155 22.12 -8.34 2.45
N HIS A 156 23.08 -8.68 1.60
CA HIS A 156 23.20 -10.01 1.00
C HIS A 156 23.21 -11.13 2.04
N ASP A 157 24.04 -11.02 3.08
CA ASP A 157 24.19 -12.03 4.14
C ASP A 157 22.93 -12.23 4.99
N VAL A 158 21.96 -11.32 4.90
CA VAL A 158 20.73 -11.31 5.71
C VAL A 158 19.48 -11.25 4.85
N ARG A 159 19.58 -11.55 3.55
CA ARG A 159 18.47 -11.48 2.60
C ARG A 159 17.29 -12.34 3.05
N ASP A 160 17.56 -13.50 3.63
CA ASP A 160 16.54 -14.46 4.06
C ASP A 160 15.89 -14.09 5.41
N CYS A 161 16.35 -13.01 6.07
CA CYS A 161 15.81 -12.55 7.34
C CYS A 161 14.60 -11.59 7.19
N PHE A 162 14.24 -11.17 5.98
CA PHE A 162 13.11 -10.29 5.74
C PHE A 162 12.46 -10.54 4.38
N GLU A 163 11.18 -10.21 4.26
CA GLU A 163 10.46 -10.26 2.99
C GLU A 163 10.56 -8.91 2.24
N VAL A 164 10.73 -8.96 0.92
CA VAL A 164 10.60 -7.82 0.01
C VAL A 164 9.21 -7.82 -0.60
N GLU A 165 8.46 -6.74 -0.39
CA GLU A 165 7.16 -6.50 -0.99
C GLU A 165 7.20 -5.31 -1.95
N ILE A 166 6.50 -5.41 -3.09
CA ILE A 166 6.40 -4.33 -4.07
C ILE A 166 4.95 -3.99 -4.41
N PHE A 167 4.66 -2.71 -4.60
CA PHE A 167 3.37 -2.24 -5.12
C PHE A 167 3.31 -2.50 -6.62
N ALA A 168 2.31 -3.27 -7.08
CA ALA A 168 2.26 -3.75 -8.46
C ALA A 168 0.98 -3.36 -9.21
N LEU A 169 -0.08 -2.98 -8.52
CA LEU A 169 -1.33 -2.55 -9.15
C LEU A 169 -2.00 -1.40 -8.40
N GLY A 170 -2.36 -0.34 -9.12
CA GLY A 170 -3.17 0.78 -8.61
C GLY A 170 -2.52 2.15 -8.82
N HIS A 171 -3.16 3.22 -8.36
CA HIS A 171 -2.55 4.55 -8.36
C HIS A 171 -1.50 4.63 -7.24
N MET A 172 -0.25 4.89 -7.60
CA MET A 172 0.87 4.91 -6.65
C MET A 172 0.71 6.06 -5.67
N PRO A 173 0.80 5.84 -4.36
CA PRO A 173 0.72 6.92 -3.37
C PRO A 173 2.05 7.68 -3.33
N LEU A 174 2.05 8.91 -3.87
CA LEU A 174 3.28 9.69 -4.10
C LEU A 174 3.58 10.67 -2.95
N ALA A 175 2.55 11.22 -2.31
CA ALA A 175 2.73 12.21 -1.26
C ALA A 175 1.51 12.31 -0.33
N TRP A 176 1.76 12.78 0.90
CA TRP A 176 0.74 13.17 1.87
C TRP A 176 0.98 14.62 2.31
N SER A 177 -0.10 15.39 2.50
CA SER A 177 -0.03 16.80 2.90
C SER A 177 -0.77 17.04 4.21
N GLY A 178 -0.31 18.00 5.02
CA GLY A 178 -1.12 18.48 6.16
C GLY A 178 -2.44 19.14 5.73
N ARG A 179 -2.60 19.47 4.43
CA ARG A 179 -3.83 20.02 3.82
C ARG A 179 -4.59 18.95 3.04
N CYS A 180 -5.92 19.03 3.05
CA CYS A 180 -6.77 18.13 2.28
C CYS A 180 -7.10 18.73 0.91
N PHE A 181 -6.55 18.12 -0.15
CA PHE A 181 -6.76 18.56 -1.52
C PHE A 181 -8.19 18.31 -2.00
N THR A 182 -8.81 17.19 -1.60
CA THR A 182 -10.21 16.90 -1.95
C THR A 182 -11.20 17.87 -1.28
N ALA A 183 -10.93 18.30 -0.05
CA ALA A 183 -11.74 19.36 0.58
C ALA A 183 -11.52 20.70 -0.15
N ARG A 184 -10.26 21.02 -0.47
CA ARG A 184 -9.91 22.27 -1.16
C ARG A 184 -10.55 22.36 -2.55
N SER A 185 -10.63 21.26 -3.30
CA SER A 185 -11.29 21.24 -4.61
C SER A 185 -12.79 21.53 -4.55
N GLU A 186 -13.40 21.37 -3.37
CA GLU A 186 -14.79 21.72 -3.09
C GLU A 186 -14.91 23.07 -2.35
N ASN A 187 -13.85 23.89 -2.36
CA ASN A 187 -13.76 25.16 -1.63
C ASN A 187 -14.02 25.05 -0.12
N ARG A 188 -13.70 23.89 0.47
CA ARG A 188 -13.87 23.62 1.90
C ARG A 188 -12.53 23.61 2.63
N PRO A 189 -12.46 24.12 3.87
CA PRO A 189 -11.30 23.89 4.74
C PRO A 189 -11.28 22.43 5.24
N LYS A 190 -10.09 21.92 5.62
CA LYS A 190 -9.90 20.54 6.10
C LYS A 190 -10.79 20.20 7.30
N ASP A 191 -10.90 21.13 8.26
CA ASP A 191 -11.64 20.90 9.50
C ASP A 191 -13.14 20.75 9.27
N GLN A 192 -13.69 21.47 8.29
CA GLN A 192 -15.09 21.42 7.88
C GLN A 192 -15.25 20.72 6.52
N CYS A 193 -14.44 19.69 6.26
CA CYS A 193 -14.48 18.97 4.99
C CYS A 193 -15.76 18.17 4.75
N GLU A 194 -16.62 18.00 5.76
CA GLU A 194 -17.87 17.21 5.69
C GLU A 194 -17.67 15.79 5.13
N LEU A 195 -16.46 15.23 5.31
CA LEU A 195 -16.07 13.92 4.80
C LEU A 195 -16.31 13.77 3.28
N VAL A 196 -16.20 14.87 2.53
CA VAL A 196 -16.53 14.95 1.10
C VAL A 196 -15.77 13.98 0.20
N CYS A 197 -14.68 13.37 0.68
CA CYS A 197 -14.01 12.28 -0.03
C CYS A 197 -14.90 11.06 -0.28
N ILE A 198 -16.00 10.89 0.44
CA ILE A 198 -16.94 9.76 0.24
C ILE A 198 -17.62 9.81 -1.12
N ASN A 199 -17.75 11.02 -1.68
CA ASN A 199 -18.32 11.26 -3.01
C ASN A 199 -17.35 10.90 -4.14
N TYR A 200 -16.10 10.55 -3.82
CA TYR A 200 -15.03 10.23 -4.77
C TYR A 200 -14.41 8.88 -4.43
N PRO A 201 -15.14 7.76 -4.64
CA PRO A 201 -14.71 6.43 -4.22
C PRO A 201 -13.46 5.91 -4.98
N GLU A 202 -13.05 6.59 -6.06
CA GLU A 202 -11.82 6.32 -6.81
C GLU A 202 -10.87 7.53 -6.82
N GLY A 203 -11.12 8.51 -5.94
CA GLY A 203 -10.39 9.77 -5.89
C GLY A 203 -10.83 10.77 -6.97
N ARG A 204 -10.13 11.90 -7.06
CA ARG A 204 -10.39 12.96 -8.04
C ARG A 204 -9.26 13.08 -9.04
N PRO A 205 -9.51 12.89 -10.35
CA PRO A 205 -8.49 13.12 -11.36
C PRO A 205 -8.13 14.61 -11.42
N VAL A 206 -6.85 14.89 -11.65
CA VAL A 206 -6.30 16.23 -11.88
C VAL A 206 -5.56 16.23 -13.20
N SER A 207 -5.89 17.18 -14.06
CA SER A 207 -5.26 17.37 -15.35
C SER A 207 -4.35 18.61 -15.37
N SER A 208 -3.32 18.56 -16.21
CA SER A 208 -2.51 19.72 -16.58
C SER A 208 -3.32 20.72 -17.42
N GLN A 209 -2.74 21.87 -17.74
CA GLN A 209 -3.38 22.87 -18.61
C GLN A 209 -3.56 22.37 -20.04
N GLU A 210 -2.75 21.41 -20.45
CA GLU A 210 -2.81 20.70 -21.73
C GLU A 210 -3.83 19.54 -21.72
N GLY A 211 -4.54 19.34 -20.61
CA GLY A 211 -5.60 18.31 -20.48
C GLY A 211 -5.10 16.91 -20.14
N GLN A 212 -3.79 16.72 -19.92
CA GLN A 212 -3.23 15.43 -19.55
C GLN A 212 -3.47 15.15 -18.05
N GLN A 213 -4.04 13.99 -17.71
CA GLN A 213 -4.17 13.56 -16.32
C GLN A 213 -2.79 13.32 -15.71
N VAL A 214 -2.49 13.99 -14.60
CA VAL A 214 -1.20 13.93 -13.91
C VAL A 214 -1.29 13.27 -12.54
N PHE A 215 -2.41 13.47 -11.83
CA PHE A 215 -2.59 12.95 -10.48
C PHE A 215 -4.03 12.49 -10.23
N VAL A 216 -4.18 11.67 -9.19
CA VAL A 216 -5.46 11.40 -8.54
C VAL A 216 -5.37 11.88 -7.08
N LEU A 217 -6.28 12.74 -6.67
CA LEU A 217 -6.34 13.29 -5.31
C LEU A 217 -7.28 12.46 -4.44
N ASN A 218 -6.80 12.08 -3.26
CA ASN A 218 -7.53 11.25 -2.30
C ASN A 218 -7.37 11.83 -0.88
N GLY A 219 -8.22 12.79 -0.52
CA GLY A 219 -8.12 13.49 0.76
C GLY A 219 -6.83 14.30 0.84
N ILE A 220 -5.93 13.89 1.74
CA ILE A 220 -4.59 14.50 1.90
C ILE A 220 -3.52 13.84 1.03
N GLN A 221 -3.85 12.72 0.38
CA GLN A 221 -2.92 11.94 -0.43
C GLN A 221 -3.00 12.36 -1.89
N THR A 222 -1.83 12.49 -2.52
CA THR A 222 -1.67 12.64 -3.96
C THR A 222 -1.14 11.34 -4.52
N GLN A 223 -1.82 10.79 -5.53
CA GLN A 223 -1.44 9.56 -6.21
C GLN A 223 -1.09 9.82 -7.68
N SER A 224 -0.40 8.88 -8.32
CA SER A 224 -0.10 8.93 -9.76
C SER A 224 -1.38 9.03 -10.60
N GLY A 225 -1.36 9.82 -11.67
CA GLY A 225 -2.48 9.93 -12.60
C GLY A 225 -2.71 8.65 -13.42
N SER A 226 -1.62 7.97 -13.80
CA SER A 226 -1.64 6.63 -14.39
C SER A 226 -1.83 5.56 -13.32
N ARG A 227 -2.41 4.42 -13.72
CA ARG A 227 -2.46 3.22 -12.88
C ARG A 227 -1.15 2.47 -13.06
N TYR A 228 -0.46 2.15 -11.99
CA TYR A 228 0.69 1.28 -12.06
C TYR A 228 0.23 -0.16 -12.26
N ASN A 229 0.87 -0.91 -13.17
CA ASN A 229 0.49 -2.29 -13.46
C ASN A 229 1.72 -3.11 -13.90
N LEU A 230 2.17 -4.00 -13.02
CA LEU A 230 3.33 -4.86 -13.24
C LEU A 230 2.98 -6.32 -13.59
N VAL A 231 1.73 -6.59 -14.00
CA VAL A 231 1.28 -7.96 -14.30
C VAL A 231 2.19 -8.69 -15.29
N ASN A 232 2.71 -7.99 -16.31
CA ASN A 232 3.60 -8.58 -17.32
C ASN A 232 5.05 -8.69 -16.85
N GLN A 233 5.42 -8.04 -15.75
CA GLN A 233 6.77 -8.04 -15.21
C GLN A 233 6.96 -9.07 -14.08
N LEU A 234 5.92 -9.83 -13.71
CA LEU A 234 6.01 -10.89 -12.70
C LEU A 234 7.10 -11.94 -12.96
N PRO A 235 7.34 -12.41 -14.20
CA PRO A 235 8.44 -13.36 -14.46
C PRO A 235 9.82 -12.77 -14.10
N ASN A 236 9.93 -11.45 -14.10
CA ASN A 236 11.14 -10.71 -13.79
C ASN A 236 11.22 -10.38 -12.29
N MET A 237 10.52 -11.09 -11.42
CA MET A 237 10.55 -10.86 -9.97
C MET A 237 11.15 -12.02 -9.18
N ASP A 238 11.41 -13.15 -9.85
CA ASP A 238 11.99 -14.33 -9.22
C ASP A 238 13.33 -14.03 -8.53
N GLY A 239 13.49 -14.54 -7.30
CA GLY A 239 14.63 -14.30 -6.42
C GLY A 239 14.76 -12.86 -5.87
N LEU A 240 13.94 -11.91 -6.30
CA LEU A 240 13.99 -10.51 -5.85
C LEU A 240 12.83 -10.13 -4.94
N VAL A 241 11.62 -10.57 -5.28
CA VAL A 241 10.36 -10.14 -4.63
C VAL A 241 9.67 -11.34 -4.00
N ASP A 242 9.31 -11.21 -2.73
CA ASP A 242 8.59 -12.24 -1.97
C ASP A 242 7.07 -12.05 -2.06
N VAL A 243 6.62 -10.78 -2.07
CA VAL A 243 5.20 -10.40 -2.03
C VAL A 243 4.89 -9.34 -3.09
N VAL A 244 3.81 -9.58 -3.85
CA VAL A 244 3.27 -8.63 -4.83
C VAL A 244 1.97 -8.03 -4.33
N ARG A 245 1.95 -6.70 -4.16
CA ARG A 245 0.82 -5.95 -3.58
C ARG A 245 -0.07 -5.34 -4.65
N LEU A 246 -1.36 -5.63 -4.55
CA LEU A 246 -2.42 -4.97 -5.31
C LEU A 246 -3.14 -3.97 -4.41
N SER A 247 -3.36 -2.75 -4.90
CA SER A 247 -4.21 -1.77 -4.23
C SER A 247 -5.68 -2.13 -4.46
N PRO A 248 -6.52 -2.17 -3.41
CA PRO A 248 -7.96 -2.30 -3.56
C PRO A 248 -8.56 -1.26 -4.50
N GLN A 249 -9.31 -1.74 -5.48
CA GLN A 249 -10.17 -0.98 -6.38
C GLN A 249 -11.63 -1.33 -6.07
N LEU A 250 -12.53 -0.37 -6.30
CA LEU A 250 -13.96 -0.56 -6.03
C LEU A 250 -14.54 -1.75 -6.80
N VAL A 251 -14.05 -1.96 -8.03
CA VAL A 251 -14.46 -3.05 -8.93
C VAL A 251 -13.22 -3.71 -9.52
N GLY A 252 -13.27 -5.04 -9.71
CA GLY A 252 -12.26 -5.78 -10.47
C GLY A 252 -10.98 -6.15 -9.71
N THR A 253 -10.88 -5.85 -8.42
CA THR A 253 -9.69 -6.21 -7.60
C THR A 253 -9.37 -7.70 -7.67
N PHE A 254 -10.37 -8.55 -7.48
CA PHE A 254 -10.17 -10.01 -7.47
C PHE A 254 -9.96 -10.60 -8.86
N ASP A 255 -10.56 -10.02 -9.90
CA ASP A 255 -10.25 -10.40 -11.29
C ASP A 255 -8.79 -10.10 -11.63
N TRP A 256 -8.27 -8.95 -11.19
CA TRP A 256 -6.86 -8.64 -11.34
C TRP A 256 -5.98 -9.56 -10.51
N LEU A 257 -6.35 -9.92 -9.29
CA LEU A 257 -5.63 -10.90 -8.49
C LEU A 257 -5.45 -12.23 -9.25
N GLU A 258 -6.51 -12.74 -9.87
CA GLU A 258 -6.44 -13.98 -10.66
C GLU A 258 -5.57 -13.81 -11.91
N LYS A 259 -5.62 -12.66 -12.61
CA LYS A 259 -4.73 -12.36 -13.74
C LYS A 259 -3.27 -12.32 -13.32
N PHE A 260 -2.97 -11.71 -12.18
CA PHE A 260 -1.62 -11.67 -11.61
C PHE A 260 -1.14 -13.09 -11.25
N ARG A 261 -1.98 -13.89 -10.58
CA ARG A 261 -1.65 -15.29 -10.28
C ARG A 261 -1.39 -16.12 -11.54
N ALA A 262 -2.22 -15.98 -12.56
CA ALA A 262 -2.08 -16.71 -13.82
C ALA A 262 -0.78 -16.35 -14.56
N ASN A 263 -0.26 -15.14 -14.38
CA ASN A 263 0.91 -14.66 -15.11
C ASN A 263 2.24 -14.75 -14.33
N VAL A 264 2.28 -15.42 -13.17
CA VAL A 264 3.53 -15.57 -12.38
C VAL A 264 4.67 -16.16 -13.22
N ALA A 265 4.37 -17.19 -14.03
CA ALA A 265 5.35 -17.82 -14.93
C ALA A 265 5.42 -17.18 -16.33
N GLY A 266 4.69 -16.08 -16.57
CA GLY A 266 4.68 -15.37 -17.86
C GLY A 266 3.80 -16.02 -18.95
N GLY A 267 3.02 -17.04 -18.60
CA GLY A 267 2.18 -17.78 -19.55
C GLY A 267 0.84 -17.12 -19.88
N ALA A 268 0.48 -16.03 -19.21
CA ALA A 268 -0.83 -15.36 -19.36
C ALA A 268 -0.69 -13.83 -19.37
N PRO A 269 0.12 -13.26 -20.29
CA PRO A 269 0.34 -11.82 -20.35
C PRO A 269 -0.97 -11.07 -20.59
N GLN A 270 -1.08 -9.88 -20.01
CA GLN A 270 -2.27 -9.03 -20.14
C GLN A 270 -1.97 -7.84 -21.04
N LYS A 271 -2.94 -7.47 -21.87
CA LYS A 271 -2.89 -6.18 -22.56
C LYS A 271 -3.11 -5.07 -21.54
N LEU A 272 -2.15 -4.17 -21.42
CA LEU A 272 -2.24 -3.03 -20.52
C LEU A 272 -3.15 -1.94 -21.09
N ASP A 273 -3.90 -1.26 -20.22
CA ASP A 273 -4.75 -0.13 -20.61
C ASP A 273 -3.88 1.08 -20.98
N LYS A 274 -4.37 2.01 -21.80
CA LYS A 274 -3.57 3.18 -22.24
C LYS A 274 -3.08 4.07 -21.08
N ASN A 275 -3.78 4.04 -19.94
CA ASN A 275 -3.42 4.78 -18.74
C ASN A 275 -2.64 3.93 -17.72
N ASP A 276 -2.28 2.70 -18.06
CA ASP A 276 -1.40 1.88 -17.23
C ASP A 276 0.07 2.32 -17.42
N SER A 277 0.90 2.12 -16.40
CA SER A 277 2.33 2.42 -16.42
C SER A 277 3.14 1.37 -15.68
N ASN A 278 4.37 1.15 -16.14
CA ASN A 278 5.36 0.23 -15.58
C ASN A 278 6.77 0.82 -15.62
N GLY A 279 6.89 2.12 -15.95
CA GLY A 279 8.16 2.79 -16.20
C GLY A 279 9.15 2.73 -15.05
N TYR A 280 8.72 2.99 -13.80
CA TYR A 280 9.63 2.97 -12.65
C TYR A 280 10.32 1.62 -12.46
N TRP A 281 9.56 0.51 -12.52
CA TRP A 281 10.12 -0.83 -12.45
C TRP A 281 11.19 -1.07 -13.52
N LEU A 282 10.96 -0.57 -14.73
CA LEU A 282 11.83 -0.69 -15.89
C LEU A 282 12.95 0.36 -15.96
N ALA A 283 13.13 1.16 -14.90
CA ALA A 283 14.10 2.26 -14.85
C ALA A 283 13.91 3.32 -15.95
N LEU A 284 12.67 3.51 -16.41
CA LEU A 284 12.30 4.56 -17.35
C LEU A 284 11.94 5.85 -16.61
N ALA A 285 12.24 6.98 -17.23
CA ALA A 285 11.93 8.28 -16.65
C ALA A 285 10.41 8.55 -16.68
N GLY A 286 9.82 8.70 -15.49
CA GLY A 286 8.42 9.09 -15.32
C GLY A 286 7.41 7.95 -15.43
N LEU A 287 6.14 8.33 -15.48
CA LEU A 287 4.98 7.43 -15.47
C LEU A 287 4.65 6.92 -16.88
N VAL A 288 5.63 6.29 -17.53
CA VAL A 288 5.49 5.79 -18.90
C VAL A 288 5.00 4.34 -18.94
N GLN A 289 4.38 3.98 -20.06
CA GLN A 289 4.01 2.62 -20.40
C GLN A 289 5.01 2.06 -21.42
N GLN A 290 5.68 0.97 -21.06
CA GLN A 290 6.39 0.13 -22.01
C GLN A 290 5.52 -1.08 -22.33
N LEU A 291 5.21 -1.26 -23.61
CA LEU A 291 4.60 -2.47 -24.13
C LEU A 291 5.75 -3.46 -24.38
N ASP A 292 5.87 -4.46 -23.51
CA ASP A 292 6.72 -5.63 -23.76
C ASP A 292 6.04 -6.55 -24.78
#